data_AF-A0A956B271-F1
#
_entry.id   AF-A0A956B271-F1
#
_cell.length_a   1.000
_cell.length_b   1.000
_cell.length_c   1.000
_cell.angle_alpha   90.00
_cell.angle_beta   90.00
_cell.angle_gamma   90.00
#
_symmetry.space_group_name_H-M   'P 1'
#
loop_
_entity.id
_entity.type
_entity.pdbx_description
1 polymer ?
#
loop_
_entity_poly.entity_id
_entity_poly.type
_entity_poly.pdbx_seq_one_letter_code
_entity_poly.pdbx_strand_id
1 'polypeptide(L)'
;SITGAWVAVALALAEGKTLRALPPQIAAVSLGVHNGQVLTDLCYEEDRDADVDLNFVTTAAGIVEVQGTAEGAVYSAETLMEMVSKGQAAAAQLFNLQREAVLAAGVMP
;
A
#
# COMPACT_ATOMS: atom_id res chain seq x y z
N SER A 1 -3.31 7.64 -5.08
CA SER A 1 -2.97 6.52 -4.18
C SER A 1 -4.23 5.76 -3.79
N ILE A 2 -4.22 4.43 -3.91
CA ILE A 2 -5.31 3.51 -3.51
C ILE A 2 -5.62 3.65 -2.02
N THR A 3 -4.59 3.77 -1.18
CA THR A 3 -4.70 3.89 0.28
C THR A 3 -5.53 5.12 0.67
N GLY A 4 -5.27 6.28 0.07
CA GLY A 4 -6.05 7.49 0.34
C GLY A 4 -7.48 7.43 -0.20
N ALA A 5 -7.70 6.72 -1.32
CA ALA A 5 -9.02 6.59 -1.92
C ALA A 5 -10.02 5.86 -1.01
N TRP A 6 -9.58 4.84 -0.26
CA TRP A 6 -10.44 4.17 0.72
C TRP A 6 -10.95 5.14 1.81
N VAL A 7 -10.07 6.02 2.31
CA VAL A 7 -10.46 7.06 3.28
C VAL A 7 -11.49 8.01 2.66
N ALA A 8 -11.21 8.51 1.45
CA ALA A 8 -12.13 9.43 0.77
C ALA A 8 -13.52 8.80 0.54
N VAL A 9 -13.58 7.53 0.16
CA VAL A 9 -14.84 6.79 0.01
C VAL A 9 -15.56 6.63 1.35
N ALA A 10 -14.85 6.31 2.44
CA ALA A 10 -15.45 6.22 3.76
C ALA A 10 -16.09 7.54 4.20
N LEU A 11 -15.39 8.67 4.00
CA LEU A 11 -15.91 10.01 4.29
C LEU A 11 -17.16 10.32 3.47
N ALA A 12 -17.12 10.11 2.15
CA ALA A 12 -18.25 10.38 1.26
C ALA A 12 -19.48 9.52 1.59
N LEU A 13 -19.28 8.23 1.92
CA LEU A 13 -20.37 7.34 2.32
C LEU A 13 -20.96 7.71 3.70
N ALA A 14 -20.15 8.24 4.60
CA ALA A 14 -20.62 8.74 5.89
C ALA A 14 -21.54 9.97 5.72
N GLU A 15 -21.13 10.92 4.88
CA GLU A 15 -21.95 12.09 4.51
C GLU A 15 -23.30 11.66 3.89
N GLY A 16 -23.26 10.66 3.02
CA GLY A 16 -24.45 10.06 2.40
C GLY A 16 -25.28 9.16 3.31
N LYS A 17 -24.86 8.90 4.56
CA LYS A 17 -25.48 7.95 5.50
C LYS A 17 -25.59 6.51 4.94
N THR A 18 -24.63 6.11 4.11
CA THR A 18 -24.58 4.81 3.43
C THR A 18 -23.32 4.01 3.76
N LEU A 19 -22.74 4.21 4.95
CA LEU A 19 -21.47 3.59 5.37
C LEU A 19 -21.45 2.06 5.29
N ARG A 20 -22.61 1.40 5.36
CA ARG A 20 -22.74 -0.06 5.12
C ARG A 20 -22.23 -0.54 3.76
N ALA A 21 -22.06 0.38 2.80
CA ALA A 21 -21.54 0.08 1.47
C ALA A 21 -20.01 0.25 1.38
N LEU A 22 -19.34 0.59 2.48
CA LEU A 22 -17.89 0.76 2.51
C LEU A 22 -17.20 -0.57 2.19
N PRO A 23 -16.39 -0.63 1.12
CA PRO A 23 -15.60 -1.83 0.84
C PRO A 23 -14.60 -2.15 1.96
N PRO A 24 -14.10 -3.40 2.03
CA PRO A 24 -13.00 -3.75 2.91
C PRO A 24 -11.80 -2.81 2.76
N GLN A 25 -11.03 -2.64 3.84
CA GLN A 25 -9.79 -1.87 3.78
C GLN A 25 -8.84 -2.42 2.72
N ILE A 26 -8.28 -1.49 1.95
CA ILE A 26 -7.30 -1.76 0.91
C ILE A 26 -6.19 -0.72 1.00
N ALA A 27 -4.95 -1.19 0.86
CA ALA A 27 -3.75 -0.38 0.89
C ALA A 27 -2.82 -0.79 -0.24
N ALA A 28 -2.13 0.20 -0.79
CA ALA A 28 -1.06 0.02 -1.76
C ALA A 28 0.23 0.60 -1.22
N VAL A 29 1.34 -0.09 -1.49
CA VAL A 29 2.70 0.26 -1.09
C VAL A 29 3.59 0.12 -2.31
N SER A 30 4.37 1.15 -2.62
CA SER A 30 5.47 1.07 -3.58
C SER A 30 6.70 0.57 -2.86
N LEU A 31 7.37 -0.40 -3.45
CA LEU A 31 8.54 -1.10 -2.94
C LEU A 31 9.59 -1.11 -4.02
N GLY A 32 10.85 -1.22 -3.63
CA GLY A 32 11.88 -1.48 -4.61
C GLY A 32 13.22 -1.81 -3.99
N VAL A 33 14.19 -2.05 -4.85
CA VAL A 33 15.56 -2.37 -4.46
C VAL A 33 16.44 -1.21 -4.89
N HIS A 34 17.17 -0.64 -3.94
CA HIS A 34 18.17 0.38 -4.22
C HIS A 34 19.46 0.04 -3.49
N ASN A 35 20.59 -0.02 -4.22
CA ASN A 35 21.90 -0.45 -3.69
C ASN A 35 21.85 -1.79 -2.93
N GLY A 36 21.05 -2.75 -3.44
CA GLY A 36 20.89 -4.07 -2.83
C GLY A 36 20.04 -4.11 -1.56
N GLN A 37 19.38 -3.01 -1.18
CA GLN A 37 18.47 -2.96 -0.04
C GLN A 37 17.02 -2.84 -0.50
N VAL A 38 16.13 -3.63 0.10
CA VAL A 38 14.68 -3.47 -0.12
C VAL A 38 14.15 -2.30 0.69
N LEU A 39 13.54 -1.33 0.00
CA LEU A 39 12.94 -0.13 0.57
C LEU A 39 11.41 -0.13 0.36
N THR A 40 10.71 0.60 1.23
CA THR A 40 9.26 0.87 1.16
C THR A 40 9.04 2.37 1.01
N ASP A 41 8.07 2.79 0.19
CA ASP A 41 7.70 4.19 -0.03
C ASP A 41 8.88 5.03 -0.57
N LEU A 42 9.51 4.53 -1.64
CA LEU A 42 10.61 5.18 -2.33
C LEU A 42 10.22 6.62 -2.72
N CYS A 43 11.06 7.60 -2.36
CA CYS A 43 10.90 8.93 -2.91
C CYS A 43 11.40 8.98 -4.36
N TYR A 44 11.04 10.03 -5.12
CA TYR A 44 11.35 10.12 -6.56
C TYR A 44 12.83 9.90 -6.90
N GLU A 45 13.75 10.37 -6.05
CA GLU A 45 15.19 10.19 -6.27
C GLU A 45 15.63 8.73 -6.12
N GLU A 46 15.02 8.01 -5.17
CA GLU A 46 15.29 6.60 -4.92
C GLU A 46 14.59 5.70 -5.95
N ASP A 47 13.42 6.11 -6.43
CA ASP A 47 12.61 5.43 -7.45
C ASP A 47 13.26 5.51 -8.84
N ARG A 48 13.77 6.68 -9.23
CA ARG A 48 14.44 6.88 -10.54
C ARG A 48 15.65 5.97 -10.72
N ASP A 49 16.36 5.69 -9.64
CA ASP A 49 17.61 4.93 -9.63
C ASP A 49 17.42 3.54 -8.97
N ALA A 50 16.18 3.05 -8.86
CA ALA A 50 15.88 1.73 -8.30
C ALA A 50 16.21 0.61 -9.30
N ASP A 51 16.80 -0.47 -8.80
CA ASP A 51 17.07 -1.67 -9.59
C ASP A 51 15.78 -2.45 -9.91
N VAL A 52 14.78 -2.31 -9.04
CA VAL A 52 13.48 -2.97 -9.10
C VAL A 52 12.41 -2.02 -8.57
N ASP A 53 11.32 -1.87 -9.31
CA ASP A 53 10.08 -1.22 -8.85
C ASP A 53 8.99 -2.29 -8.66
N LEU A 54 8.25 -2.22 -7.56
CA LEU A 54 7.17 -3.13 -7.23
C LEU A 54 6.00 -2.38 -6.56
N ASN A 55 4.85 -2.50 -7.20
CA ASN A 55 3.57 -2.10 -6.64
C ASN A 55 2.92 -3.29 -5.93
N PHE A 56 2.65 -3.12 -4.63
CA PHE A 56 2.02 -4.13 -3.79
C PHE A 56 0.68 -3.63 -3.27
N VAL A 57 -0.40 -4.36 -3.58
CA VAL A 57 -1.76 -4.02 -3.13
C VAL A 57 -2.33 -5.17 -2.32
N THR A 58 -2.88 -4.87 -1.15
CA THR A 58 -3.44 -5.89 -0.25
C THR A 58 -4.69 -5.39 0.47
N THR A 59 -5.52 -6.36 0.85
CA THR A 59 -6.58 -6.20 1.86
C THR A 59 -6.20 -6.98 3.13
N ALA A 60 -7.01 -6.88 4.17
CA ALA A 60 -6.88 -7.73 5.35
C ALA A 60 -7.13 -9.23 5.06
N ALA A 61 -7.82 -9.57 3.96
CA ALA A 61 -8.12 -10.95 3.58
C ALA A 61 -6.99 -11.59 2.76
N GLY A 62 -6.09 -10.78 2.20
CA GLY A 62 -5.00 -11.26 1.37
C GLY A 62 -4.56 -10.26 0.31
N ILE A 63 -3.58 -10.71 -0.47
CA ILE A 63 -2.91 -9.95 -1.52
C ILE A 63 -3.85 -9.80 -2.72
N VAL A 64 -4.00 -8.57 -3.21
CA VAL A 64 -4.77 -8.23 -4.40
C VAL A 64 -3.88 -8.19 -5.62
N GLU A 65 -2.70 -7.59 -5.49
CA GLU A 65 -1.76 -7.38 -6.59
C GLU A 65 -0.31 -7.43 -6.10
N VAL A 66 0.53 -8.09 -6.89
CA VAL A 66 1.98 -7.97 -6.85
C VAL A 66 2.41 -7.74 -8.29
N GLN A 67 2.80 -6.51 -8.62
CA GLN A 67 3.26 -6.15 -9.95
C GLN A 67 4.61 -5.49 -9.81
N GLY A 68 5.64 -6.11 -10.38
CA GLY A 68 7.00 -5.58 -10.31
C GLY A 68 7.75 -5.70 -11.62
N THR A 69 8.72 -4.84 -11.79
CA THR A 69 9.58 -4.74 -12.97
C THR A 69 11.03 -4.64 -12.52
N ALA A 70 11.90 -5.47 -13.10
CA ALA A 70 13.34 -5.28 -13.00
C ALA A 70 13.75 -4.15 -13.94
N GLU A 71 13.90 -2.93 -13.42
CA GLU A 71 14.24 -1.75 -14.23
C GLU A 71 15.74 -1.64 -14.50
N GLY A 72 16.58 -2.00 -13.52
CA GLY A 72 18.03 -1.99 -13.62
C GLY A 72 18.66 -3.38 -13.59
N ALA A 73 18.29 -4.19 -12.60
CA ALA A 73 18.88 -5.51 -12.37
C ALA A 73 17.82 -6.58 -12.09
N VAL A 74 18.12 -7.82 -12.51
CA VAL A 74 17.28 -8.96 -12.14
C VAL A 74 17.34 -9.20 -10.64
N TYR A 75 16.23 -9.66 -10.06
CA TYR A 75 16.11 -9.97 -8.63
C TYR A 75 15.76 -11.44 -8.42
N SER A 76 16.12 -11.95 -7.24
CA SER A 76 15.83 -13.33 -6.87
C SER A 76 14.41 -13.49 -6.33
N ALA A 77 13.91 -14.72 -6.29
CA ALA A 77 12.63 -15.02 -5.66
C ALA A 77 12.63 -14.64 -4.16
N GLU A 78 13.76 -14.79 -3.48
CA GLU A 78 13.93 -14.40 -2.08
C GLU A 78 13.77 -12.88 -1.91
N THR A 79 14.33 -12.10 -2.84
CA THR A 79 14.19 -10.63 -2.85
C THR A 79 12.73 -10.23 -3.03
N LEU A 80 12.02 -10.90 -3.94
CA LEU A 80 10.57 -10.69 -4.13
C LEU A 80 9.79 -10.98 -2.85
N MET A 81 10.10 -12.08 -2.17
CA MET A 81 9.43 -12.44 -0.92
C MET A 81 9.76 -11.46 0.22
N GLU A 82 10.96 -10.90 0.26
CA GLU A 82 11.31 -9.82 1.19
C GLU A 82 10.47 -8.56 0.92
N MET A 83 10.35 -8.14 -0.35
CA MET A 83 9.50 -7.02 -0.76
C MET A 83 8.05 -7.25 -0.35
N VAL A 84 7.48 -8.42 -0.63
CA VAL A 84 6.11 -8.76 -0.23
C VAL A 84 5.94 -8.71 1.29
N SER A 85 6.89 -9.24 2.06
CA SER A 85 6.87 -9.20 3.52
C SER A 85 6.88 -7.76 4.07
N LYS A 86 7.77 -6.91 3.54
CA LYS A 86 7.81 -5.48 3.91
C LYS A 86 6.53 -4.75 3.48
N GLY A 87 6.00 -5.06 2.30
CA GLY A 87 4.74 -4.52 1.79
C GLY A 87 3.56 -4.86 2.72
N GLN A 88 3.48 -6.09 3.22
CA GLN A 88 2.47 -6.50 4.19
C GLN A 88 2.58 -5.73 5.51
N ALA A 89 3.81 -5.58 6.03
CA ALA A 89 4.06 -4.84 7.26
C ALA A 89 3.69 -3.35 7.11
N ALA A 90 4.06 -2.72 5.99
CA ALA A 90 3.71 -1.34 5.67
C ALA A 90 2.19 -1.17 5.50
N ALA A 91 1.52 -2.07 4.77
CA ALA A 91 0.08 -2.04 4.60
C ALA A 91 -0.67 -2.14 5.94
N ALA A 92 -0.18 -2.94 6.90
CA ALA A 92 -0.77 -3.01 8.24
C ALA A 92 -0.71 -1.66 8.98
N GLN A 93 0.39 -0.91 8.83
CA GLN A 93 0.50 0.45 9.37
C GLN A 93 -0.46 1.40 8.67
N LEU A 94 -0.56 1.32 7.35
CA LEU A 94 -1.51 2.14 6.57
C LEU A 94 -2.96 1.86 6.96
N PHE A 95 -3.34 0.61 7.24
CA PHE A 95 -4.68 0.29 7.73
C PHE A 95 -5.00 0.97 9.07
N ASN A 96 -4.02 1.08 9.97
CA ASN A 96 -4.18 1.83 11.22
C ASN A 96 -4.40 3.32 10.94
N LEU A 97 -3.54 3.93 10.12
CA LEU A 97 -3.63 5.36 9.78
C LEU A 97 -4.94 5.69 9.05
N GLN A 98 -5.43 4.81 8.18
CA GLN A 98 -6.74 4.97 7.54
C GLN A 98 -7.86 5.00 8.58
N ARG A 99 -7.85 4.10 9.57
CA ARG A 99 -8.85 4.07 10.66
C ARG A 99 -8.78 5.33 11.51
N GLU A 100 -7.58 5.75 11.88
CA GLU A 100 -7.37 6.97 12.65
C GLU A 100 -7.89 8.20 11.90
N ALA A 101 -7.64 8.30 10.60
CA ALA A 101 -8.10 9.40 9.77
C ALA A 101 -9.64 9.49 9.70
N VAL A 102 -10.33 8.36 9.49
CA VAL A 102 -11.81 8.37 9.46
C VAL A 102 -12.42 8.65 10.83
N LEU A 103 -11.82 8.11 11.91
CA LEU A 103 -12.25 8.39 13.28
C LEU A 103 -12.08 9.88 13.64
N ALA A 104 -10.96 10.49 13.27
CA ALA A 104 -10.70 11.91 13.49
C ALA A 104 -11.72 12.80 12.76
N ALA A 105 -12.28 12.32 11.63
CA ALA A 105 -13.33 12.98 10.89
C ALA A 105 -14.76 12.70 11.43
N GLY A 106 -14.89 11.98 12.56
CA GLY A 106 -16.19 11.63 13.15
C GLY A 106 -16.91 10.49 12.43
N VAL A 107 -16.22 9.77 11.53
CA VAL A 107 -16.74 8.58 10.88
C VAL A 107 -16.35 7.37 11.72
N MET A 108 -17.35 6.67 12.26
CA MET A 108 -17.15 5.37 12.90
C MET A 108 -17.41 4.27 11.87
N PRO A 109 -16.36 3.68 11.26
CA PRO A 109 -16.51 2.51 10.39
C PRO A 109 -17.06 1.30 11.15
#